data_AF-A0A954G7J8-F1
#
_entry.id   AF-A0A954G7J8-F1
#
_cell.length_a   1.000
_cell.length_b   1.000
_cell.length_c   1.000
_cell.angle_alpha   90.00
_cell.angle_beta   90.00
_cell.angle_gamma   90.00
#
_symmetry.space_group_name_H-M   'P 1'
#
loop_
_entity.id
_entity.type
_entity.pdbx_description
1 polymer ?
#
loop_
_entity_poly.entity_id
_entity_poly.type
_entity_poly.pdbx_seq_one_letter_code
_entity_poly.pdbx_strand_id
1 'polypeptide(L)'
;MLDSSMLVLGAANPLAGILCLLFVGLPIGALIGAVILRAAVSMFNSLAGVDLVPEPTMTKAFGMMIMVAISNLVIRFMASIILAGPSGAEVPRYLSSLAAFPFTFLICSAIFSSGLPTSFKRAMGVAVCHTVILLLVLAVLFGIIFAVATVGKLGS
;
A
#
# COMPACT_ATOMS: atom_id res chain seq x y z
N MET A 1 24.16 2.07 4.96
CA MET A 1 24.94 1.19 4.06
C MET A 1 24.14 -0.09 3.90
N LEU A 2 23.52 -0.28 2.74
CA LEU A 2 22.95 -1.56 2.36
C LEU A 2 24.13 -2.44 1.99
N ASP A 3 24.46 -3.42 2.82
CA ASP A 3 25.53 -4.35 2.53
C ASP A 3 25.23 -5.05 1.20
N SER A 4 26.11 -4.80 0.23
CA SER A 4 26.13 -5.38 -1.10
C SER A 4 26.01 -6.92 -1.06
N SER A 5 26.37 -7.54 0.05
CA SER A 5 26.28 -8.98 0.31
C SER A 5 24.83 -9.51 0.38
N MET A 6 23.84 -8.72 0.83
CA MET A 6 22.44 -9.17 0.89
C MET A 6 21.71 -9.03 -0.45
N LEU A 7 22.19 -8.17 -1.35
CA LEU A 7 21.68 -8.05 -2.72
C LEU A 7 22.26 -9.14 -3.64
N VAL A 8 23.48 -9.59 -3.34
CA VAL A 8 24.26 -10.54 -4.16
C VAL A 8 23.78 -11.99 -4.05
N LEU A 9 23.11 -12.39 -2.96
CA LEU A 9 22.65 -13.78 -2.78
C LEU A 9 21.28 -14.09 -3.42
N GLY A 10 20.54 -13.09 -3.95
CA GLY A 10 19.21 -13.31 -4.54
C GLY A 10 18.95 -12.65 -5.91
N ALA A 11 19.80 -11.72 -6.36
CA ALA A 11 19.59 -11.03 -7.64
C ALA A 11 20.92 -10.78 -8.35
N ALA A 12 21.39 -11.75 -9.14
CA ALA A 12 22.51 -11.54 -10.07
C ALA A 12 22.20 -10.48 -11.15
N ASN A 13 20.93 -10.08 -11.33
CA ASN A 13 20.51 -9.04 -12.27
C ASN A 13 19.45 -8.11 -11.65
N PRO A 14 19.69 -6.79 -11.51
CA PRO A 14 18.69 -5.85 -11.01
C PRO A 14 17.42 -5.82 -11.87
N LEU A 15 17.56 -6.09 -13.17
CA LEU A 15 16.44 -6.31 -14.09
C LEU A 15 15.55 -7.48 -13.66
N ALA A 16 16.12 -8.60 -13.23
CA ALA A 16 15.35 -9.76 -12.78
C ALA A 16 14.57 -9.45 -11.50
N GLY A 17 15.15 -8.66 -10.58
CA GLY A 17 14.47 -8.19 -9.37
C GLY A 17 13.27 -7.29 -9.69
N ILE A 18 13.44 -6.33 -10.61
CA ILE A 18 12.36 -5.45 -11.06
C ILE A 18 11.25 -6.25 -11.74
N LEU A 19 11.61 -7.18 -12.63
CA LEU A 19 10.64 -8.06 -13.29
C LEU A 19 9.89 -8.94 -12.28
N CYS A 20 10.58 -9.50 -11.29
CA CYS A 20 9.94 -10.29 -10.23
C CYS A 20 8.94 -9.43 -9.43
N LEU A 21 9.32 -8.22 -9.04
CA LEU A 21 8.44 -7.32 -8.29
C LEU A 21 7.22 -6.91 -9.14
N LEU A 22 7.40 -6.66 -10.43
CA LEU A 22 6.32 -6.26 -11.34
C LEU A 22 5.36 -7.41 -11.68
N PHE A 23 5.87 -8.62 -11.94
CA PHE A 23 5.06 -9.76 -12.41
C PHE A 23 4.59 -10.68 -11.29
N VAL A 24 5.23 -10.68 -10.12
CA VAL A 24 4.88 -11.53 -8.99
C VAL A 24 4.46 -10.69 -7.79
N GLY A 25 5.27 -9.72 -7.40
CA GLY A 25 5.00 -8.87 -6.23
C GLY A 25 3.73 -8.03 -6.38
N LEU A 26 3.60 -7.32 -7.50
CA LEU A 26 2.45 -6.45 -7.79
C LEU A 26 1.11 -7.21 -7.82
N PRO A 27 0.95 -8.33 -8.55
CA PRO A 27 -0.33 -9.03 -8.54
C PRO A 27 -0.66 -9.65 -7.19
N ILE A 28 0.32 -10.22 -6.47
CA ILE A 28 0.08 -10.74 -5.12
C ILE A 28 -0.34 -9.61 -4.18
N GLY A 29 0.38 -8.49 -4.20
CA GLY A 29 0.05 -7.31 -3.40
C GLY A 29 -1.34 -6.75 -3.73
N ALA A 30 -1.69 -6.69 -5.02
CA ALA A 30 -3.00 -6.24 -5.47
C ALA A 30 -4.12 -7.21 -5.07
N LEU A 31 -3.88 -8.53 -5.09
CA LEU A 31 -4.83 -9.53 -4.61
C LEU A 31 -5.08 -9.39 -3.10
N ILE A 32 -4.02 -9.27 -2.31
CA ILE A 32 -4.12 -9.03 -0.86
C ILE A 32 -4.87 -7.72 -0.61
N GLY A 33 -4.48 -6.65 -1.31
CA GLY A 33 -5.13 -5.36 -1.26
C GLY A 33 -6.62 -5.42 -1.61
N ALA A 34 -7.00 -6.24 -2.60
CA ALA A 34 -8.39 -6.40 -3.03
C ALA A 34 -9.24 -7.05 -1.94
N VAL A 35 -8.70 -8.05 -1.24
CA VAL A 35 -9.36 -8.68 -0.08
C VAL A 35 -9.53 -7.64 1.04
N ILE A 36 -8.49 -6.86 1.33
CA ILE A 36 -8.53 -5.80 2.34
C ILE A 36 -9.54 -4.71 1.97
N LEU A 37 -9.62 -4.33 0.70
CA LEU A 37 -10.58 -3.32 0.22
C LEU A 37 -12.02 -3.81 0.38
N ARG A 38 -12.31 -5.08 0.07
CA ARG A 38 -13.65 -5.65 0.32
C ARG A 38 -13.99 -5.69 1.81
N ALA A 39 -13.02 -6.06 2.67
CA ALA A 39 -13.20 -6.00 4.11
C ALA A 39 -13.44 -4.56 4.60
N ALA A 40 -12.76 -3.57 4.02
CA ALA A 40 -12.94 -2.15 4.34
C ALA A 40 -14.35 -1.66 3.97
N VAL A 41 -14.88 -2.06 2.81
CA VAL A 41 -16.26 -1.74 2.42
C VAL A 41 -17.27 -2.39 3.36
N SER A 42 -17.04 -3.65 3.75
CA SER A 42 -17.90 -4.35 4.72
C SER A 42 -17.91 -3.67 6.10
N MET A 43 -16.73 -3.26 6.59
CA MET A 43 -16.58 -2.50 7.83
C MET A 43 -17.28 -1.14 7.75
N PHE A 44 -17.10 -0.41 6.64
CA PHE A 44 -17.76 0.88 6.42
C PHE A 44 -19.29 0.73 6.39
N ASN A 45 -19.80 -0.27 5.68
CA ASN A 45 -21.23 -0.56 5.60
C ASN A 45 -21.82 -0.89 6.98
N SER A 46 -21.06 -1.61 7.81
CA SER A 46 -21.45 -1.90 9.19
C SER A 46 -21.57 -0.64 10.06
N LEU A 47 -20.81 0.41 9.75
CA LEU A 47 -20.86 1.71 10.44
C LEU A 47 -21.88 2.69 9.84
N ALA A 48 -22.16 2.60 8.54
CA ALA A 48 -22.99 3.55 7.80
C ALA A 48 -24.52 3.31 7.94
N GLY A 49 -24.94 2.07 8.22
CA GLY A 49 -26.32 1.71 8.59
C GLY A 49 -27.37 1.75 7.46
N VAL A 50 -27.58 2.90 6.82
CA VAL A 50 -28.71 3.13 5.87
C VAL A 50 -28.23 3.28 4.43
N ASP A 51 -26.98 3.67 4.23
CA ASP A 51 -26.42 4.11 2.95
C ASP A 51 -25.28 3.21 2.48
N LEU A 52 -25.63 1.95 2.18
CA LEU A 52 -24.69 0.89 1.87
C LEU A 52 -23.93 1.16 0.55
N VAL A 53 -22.62 1.00 0.60
CA VAL A 53 -21.73 1.01 -0.56
C VAL A 53 -21.72 -0.38 -1.20
N PRO A 54 -22.02 -0.51 -2.50
CA PRO A 54 -21.96 -1.80 -3.18
C PRO A 54 -20.56 -2.41 -3.11
N GLU A 55 -20.47 -3.67 -2.71
CA GLU A 55 -19.18 -4.38 -2.68
C GLU A 55 -18.63 -4.59 -4.10
N PRO A 56 -17.35 -4.27 -4.35
CA PRO A 56 -16.74 -4.53 -5.65
C PRO A 56 -16.52 -6.03 -5.85
N THR A 57 -16.71 -6.49 -7.09
CA THR A 57 -16.27 -7.83 -7.50
C THR A 57 -14.75 -7.95 -7.34
N MET A 58 -14.23 -9.16 -7.11
CA MET A 58 -12.78 -9.38 -6.90
C MET A 58 -11.94 -8.80 -8.04
N THR A 59 -12.37 -8.97 -9.29
CA THR A 59 -11.68 -8.42 -10.46
C THR A 59 -11.64 -6.89 -10.45
N LYS A 60 -12.75 -6.24 -10.06
CA LYS A 60 -12.83 -4.78 -9.96
C LYS A 60 -11.97 -4.26 -8.81
N ALA A 61 -12.00 -4.94 -7.66
CA ALA A 61 -11.16 -4.62 -6.50
C ALA A 61 -9.66 -4.75 -6.81
N PHE A 62 -9.28 -5.82 -7.49
CA PHE A 62 -7.92 -6.04 -7.98
C PHE A 62 -7.46 -4.91 -8.90
N GLY A 63 -8.29 -4.53 -9.89
CA GLY A 63 -7.99 -3.40 -10.78
C GLY A 63 -7.83 -2.07 -10.04
N MET A 64 -8.69 -1.79 -9.05
CA MET A 64 -8.55 -0.60 -8.21
C MET A 64 -7.21 -0.60 -7.45
N MET A 65 -6.79 -1.74 -6.90
CA MET A 65 -5.52 -1.84 -6.17
C MET A 65 -4.29 -1.69 -7.07
N ILE A 66 -4.37 -2.15 -8.33
CA ILE A 66 -3.33 -1.87 -9.32
C ILE A 66 -3.22 -0.36 -9.57
N MET A 67 -4.35 0.32 -9.78
CA MET A 67 -4.36 1.77 -10.00
C MET A 67 -3.83 2.54 -8.78
N VAL A 68 -4.14 2.07 -7.57
CA VAL A 68 -3.59 2.62 -6.32
C VAL A 68 -2.08 2.41 -6.27
N ALA A 69 -1.58 1.22 -6.60
CA ALA A 69 -0.15 0.92 -6.59
C ALA A 69 0.62 1.80 -7.59
N ILE A 70 0.11 1.93 -8.82
CA ILE A 70 0.70 2.80 -9.86
C ILE A 70 0.67 4.26 -9.39
N SER A 71 -0.47 4.72 -8.87
CA SER A 71 -0.59 6.10 -8.38
C SER A 71 0.37 6.39 -7.24
N ASN A 72 0.52 5.49 -6.28
CA ASN A 72 1.45 5.64 -5.17
C ASN A 72 2.91 5.67 -5.66
N LEU A 73 3.26 4.86 -6.66
CA LEU A 73 4.58 4.91 -7.29
C LEU A 73 4.85 6.29 -7.91
N VAL A 74 3.89 6.83 -8.67
CA VAL A 74 4.00 8.15 -9.32
C VAL A 74 4.11 9.27 -8.27
N ILE A 75 3.26 9.27 -7.24
CA ILE A 75 3.28 10.31 -6.20
C ILE A 75 4.61 10.29 -5.45
N ARG A 76 5.11 9.11 -5.07
CA ARG A 76 6.38 8.98 -4.37
C ARG A 76 7.55 9.43 -5.25
N PHE A 77 7.51 9.11 -6.53
CA PHE A 77 8.50 9.59 -7.50
C PHE A 77 8.48 11.12 -7.61
N MET A 78 7.30 11.72 -7.79
CA MET A 78 7.15 13.18 -7.85
C MET A 78 7.59 13.85 -6.55
N ALA A 79 7.19 13.31 -5.39
CA ALA A 79 7.62 13.82 -4.09
C ALA A 79 9.14 13.76 -3.93
N SER A 80 9.79 12.68 -4.40
CA SER A 80 11.24 12.55 -4.36
C SER A 80 11.97 13.59 -5.20
N ILE A 81 11.46 13.90 -6.40
CA ILE A 81 12.04 14.94 -7.28
C ILE A 81 11.89 16.32 -6.64
N ILE A 82 10.69 16.64 -6.14
CA ILE A 82 10.40 17.94 -5.53
C ILE A 82 11.28 18.17 -4.30
N LEU A 83 11.44 17.17 -3.44
CA LEU A 83 12.24 17.27 -2.22
C LEU A 83 13.76 17.29 -2.48
N ALA A 84 14.23 16.60 -3.52
CA ALA A 84 15.66 16.60 -3.87
C ALA A 84 16.12 17.97 -4.38
N GLY A 85 15.20 18.73 -4.98
CA GLY A 85 15.46 20.06 -5.53
C GLY A 85 16.53 20.06 -6.64
N PRO A 86 16.91 21.24 -7.12
CA PRO A 86 17.95 21.39 -8.15
C PRO A 86 19.35 20.98 -7.65
N SER A 87 19.54 20.93 -6.34
CA SER A 87 20.81 20.57 -5.69
C SER A 87 21.05 19.07 -5.59
N GLY A 88 20.06 18.24 -5.93
CA GLY A 88 20.17 16.78 -5.85
C GLY A 88 20.46 16.25 -4.45
N ALA A 89 20.02 16.97 -3.41
CA ALA A 89 20.30 16.61 -2.04
C ALA A 89 19.69 15.25 -1.71
N GLU A 90 20.41 14.42 -0.94
CA GLU A 90 19.88 13.13 -0.49
C GLU A 90 18.70 13.36 0.46
N VAL A 91 17.50 13.09 -0.05
CA VAL A 91 16.28 13.17 0.76
C VAL A 91 16.09 11.87 1.53
N PRO A 92 15.94 11.92 2.85
CA PRO A 92 15.60 10.73 3.62
C PRO A 92 14.26 10.13 3.16
N ARG A 93 14.21 8.81 2.93
CA ARG A 93 13.03 8.11 2.38
C ARG A 93 11.75 8.28 3.23
N TYR A 94 11.88 8.54 4.52
CA TYR A 94 10.74 8.78 5.41
C TYR A 94 10.08 10.14 5.14
N LEU A 95 10.87 11.17 4.79
CA LEU A 95 10.39 12.52 4.51
C LEU A 95 9.55 12.55 3.23
N SER A 96 10.02 11.88 2.17
CA SER A 96 9.25 11.76 0.93
C SER A 96 7.97 10.96 1.12
N SER A 97 7.99 9.91 1.95
CA SER A 97 6.79 9.13 2.27
C SER A 97 5.77 9.92 3.09
N LEU A 98 6.23 10.71 4.06
CA LEU A 98 5.37 11.53 4.91
C LEU A 98 4.71 12.66 4.11
N ALA A 99 5.47 13.35 3.25
CA ALA A 99 4.94 14.38 2.37
C ALA A 99 3.95 13.83 1.34
N ALA A 100 4.18 12.61 0.83
CA ALA A 100 3.30 11.95 -0.13
C ALA A 100 2.00 11.40 0.49
N PHE A 101 1.96 11.21 1.81
CA PHE A 101 0.84 10.57 2.50
C PHE A 101 -0.53 11.22 2.22
N PRO A 102 -0.73 12.55 2.42
CA PRO A 102 -2.04 13.17 2.18
C PRO A 102 -2.47 13.08 0.72
N PHE A 103 -1.54 13.21 -0.24
CA PHE A 103 -1.84 13.09 -1.66
C PHE A 103 -2.22 11.66 -2.05
N THR A 104 -1.51 10.68 -1.50
CA THR A 104 -1.79 9.26 -1.73
C THR A 104 -3.17 8.90 -1.18
N PHE A 105 -3.53 9.43 -0.01
CA PHE A 105 -4.86 9.24 0.57
C PHE A 105 -5.98 9.85 -0.30
N LEU A 106 -5.78 11.07 -0.79
CA LEU A 106 -6.76 11.73 -1.67
C LEU A 106 -6.91 10.98 -3.00
N ILE A 107 -5.81 10.53 -3.59
CA ILE A 107 -5.84 9.78 -4.85
C ILE A 107 -6.47 8.40 -4.65
N CYS A 108 -6.20 7.71 -3.53
CA CYS A 108 -6.90 6.47 -3.19
C CYS A 108 -8.41 6.71 -3.04
N SER A 109 -8.80 7.79 -2.38
CA SER A 109 -10.22 8.17 -2.23
C SER A 109 -10.88 8.45 -3.60
N ALA A 110 -10.16 9.10 -4.51
CA ALA A 110 -10.63 9.35 -5.87
C ALA A 110 -10.76 8.05 -6.69
N ILE A 111 -9.81 7.13 -6.58
CA ILE A 111 -9.85 5.81 -7.24
C ILE A 111 -11.01 4.98 -6.71
N PHE A 112 -11.25 4.99 -5.40
CA PHE A 112 -12.41 4.28 -4.83
C PHE A 112 -13.72 4.94 -5.23
N SER A 113 -13.78 6.27 -5.32
CA SER A 113 -14.97 6.98 -5.78
C SER A 113 -15.28 6.75 -7.26
N SER A 114 -14.28 6.49 -8.10
CA SER A 114 -14.49 6.16 -9.53
C SER A 114 -14.76 4.67 -9.74
N GLY A 115 -14.17 3.81 -8.91
CA GLY A 115 -14.35 2.37 -8.96
C GLY A 115 -15.62 1.87 -8.26
N LEU A 116 -16.17 2.61 -7.31
CA LEU A 116 -17.42 2.29 -6.61
C LEU A 116 -18.49 3.33 -7.00
N PRO A 117 -19.74 2.92 -7.27
CA PRO A 117 -20.83 3.86 -7.56
C PRO A 117 -21.26 4.60 -6.28
N THR A 118 -20.40 5.49 -5.78
CA THR A 118 -20.53 6.17 -4.49
C THR A 118 -20.06 7.62 -4.58
N SER A 119 -20.48 8.46 -3.63
CA SER A 119 -19.99 9.83 -3.54
C SER A 119 -18.56 9.87 -2.98
N PHE A 120 -17.80 10.90 -3.36
CA PHE A 120 -16.42 11.10 -2.90
C PHE A 120 -16.30 11.12 -1.37
N LYS A 121 -17.28 11.73 -0.67
CA LYS A 121 -17.33 11.75 0.80
C LYS A 121 -17.42 10.34 1.40
N ARG A 122 -18.19 9.44 0.77
CA ARG A 122 -18.28 8.03 1.21
C ARG A 122 -17.00 7.26 0.87
N ALA A 123 -16.44 7.49 -0.32
CA ALA A 123 -15.16 6.89 -0.72
C ALA A 123 -14.00 7.28 0.22
N MET A 124 -13.97 8.50 0.75
CA MET A 124 -13.03 8.90 1.81
C MET A 124 -13.21 8.06 3.08
N GLY A 125 -14.45 7.80 3.50
CA GLY A 125 -14.74 6.93 4.64
C GLY A 125 -14.23 5.50 4.43
N VAL A 126 -14.47 4.94 3.24
CA VAL A 126 -13.92 3.63 2.86
C VAL A 126 -12.38 3.65 2.85
N ALA A 127 -11.76 4.72 2.37
CA ALA A 127 -10.29 4.87 2.38
C ALA A 127 -9.72 4.93 3.81
N VAL A 128 -10.42 5.56 4.75
CA VAL A 128 -10.05 5.52 6.18
C VAL A 128 -10.14 4.09 6.71
N CYS A 129 -11.27 3.39 6.49
CA CYS A 129 -11.42 1.99 6.90
C CYS A 129 -10.33 1.10 6.29
N HIS A 130 -10.00 1.30 5.02
CA HIS A 130 -8.92 0.59 4.34
C HIS A 130 -7.56 0.85 5.00
N THR A 131 -7.27 2.11 5.35
CA THR A 131 -6.03 2.49 6.04
C THR A 131 -5.96 1.87 7.44
N VAL A 132 -7.08 1.84 8.18
CA VAL A 132 -7.16 1.22 9.50
C VAL A 132 -6.90 -0.28 9.43
N ILE A 133 -7.53 -0.98 8.48
CA ILE A 133 -7.30 -2.42 8.30
C ILE A 133 -5.85 -2.69 7.87
N LEU A 134 -5.28 -1.86 6.98
CA LEU A 134 -3.87 -1.98 6.61
C LEU A 134 -2.94 -1.80 7.80
N LEU A 135 -3.18 -0.81 8.67
CA LEU A 135 -2.41 -0.60 9.90
C LEU A 135 -2.53 -1.80 10.85
N LEU A 136 -3.72 -2.38 10.97
CA LEU A 136 -3.94 -3.58 11.78
C LEU A 136 -3.16 -4.78 11.23
N VAL A 137 -3.24 -5.04 9.92
CA VAL A 137 -2.49 -6.11 9.25
C VAL A 137 -0.99 -5.91 9.45
N LEU A 138 -0.49 -4.68 9.30
CA LEU A 138 0.91 -4.35 9.50
C LEU A 138 1.34 -4.59 10.96
N ALA A 139 0.53 -4.17 11.93
CA ALA A 139 0.80 -4.39 13.35
C ALA A 139 0.86 -5.88 13.71
N VAL A 140 -0.05 -6.69 13.16
CA VAL A 140 -0.05 -8.15 13.35
C VAL A 140 1.22 -8.77 12.74
N LEU A 141 1.59 -8.38 11.52
CA LEU A 141 2.82 -8.89 10.87
C LEU A 141 4.07 -8.54 11.69
N PHE A 142 4.21 -7.29 12.13
CA PHE A 142 5.33 -6.89 12.99
C PHE A 142 5.33 -7.65 14.32
N GLY A 143 4.16 -7.85 14.92
CA GLY A 143 4.03 -8.64 16.16
C GLY A 143 4.50 -10.08 15.98
N ILE A 144 4.12 -10.74 14.89
CA ILE A 144 4.54 -12.12 14.58
C ILE A 144 6.06 -12.16 14.36
N ILE A 145 6.61 -11.25 13.56
CA ILE A 145 8.06 -11.20 13.28
C ILE A 145 8.84 -10.98 14.58
N PHE A 146 8.37 -10.06 15.43
CA PHE A 146 8.99 -9.80 16.72
C PHE A 146 8.95 -11.04 17.64
N ALA A 147 7.80 -11.71 17.73
CA ALA A 147 7.65 -12.92 18.53
C ALA A 147 8.56 -14.05 18.05
N VAL A 148 8.68 -14.26 16.74
CA VAL A 148 9.59 -15.26 16.18
C VAL A 148 11.05 -14.88 16.44
N ALA A 149 11.41 -13.61 16.29
CA ALA A 149 12.78 -13.14 16.52
C ALA A 149 13.20 -13.24 17.99
N THR A 150 12.28 -13.01 18.94
CA THR A 150 12.58 -13.16 20.38
C THR A 150 12.67 -14.62 20.79
N VAL A 151 11.77 -15.49 20.31
CA VAL A 151 11.84 -16.94 20.56
C VAL A 151 13.11 -17.54 19.96
N GLY A 152 13.50 -17.12 18.75
CA GLY A 152 14.72 -17.59 18.09
C GLY A 152 16.00 -17.24 18.85
N LYS A 153 16.01 -16.13 19.61
CA LYS A 153 17.16 -15.72 20.45
C LYS A 153 17.22 -16.40 21.81
N LEU A 154 16.10 -16.92 22.31
CA LEU A 154 16.04 -17.66 23.57
C LEU A 154 16.40 -19.15 23.40
N GLY A 155 16.36 -19.67 22.16
CA GLY A 155 16.71 -21.05 21.83
C GLY A 155 18.15 -21.26 21.34
N SER A 156 18.97 -20.20 21.25
CA SER A 156 20.39 -20.23 20.86
C SER A 156 21.28 -19.88 22.05
#